data_AF-F9PDI5-F1
#
_entry.id   AF-F9PDI5-F1
#
_cell.length_a   1.000
_cell.length_b   1.000
_cell.length_c   1.000
_cell.angle_alpha   90.00
_cell.angle_beta   90.00
_cell.angle_gamma   90.00
#
_symmetry.space_group_name_H-M   'P 1'
#
loop_
_entity.id
_entity.type
_entity.pdbx_description
1 polymer ?
#
loop_
_entity_poly.entity_id
_entity_poly.type
_entity_poly.pdbx_seq_one_letter_code
_entity_poly.pdbx_strand_id
1 'polypeptide(L)'
;MEKKIIELGGQIATQTEIVSVKKIDDQFVLKSADQTFTCDKLIVTTGGKSYPSTGSTGFGHEIARHFKHTITELEAAESPLLTDFPHKALQGISLDDVTLSYGKHVITHDLLFTHFGLSGPAALRMSSFVKGGEILSLDVLPQLSEGDLVNFLEENREKSLKNSLEIFVARTLGRILCPRIS
;
A
#
# COMPACT_ATOMS: atom_id res chain seq x y z
N MET A 1 -8.00 -23.91 -0.73
CA MET A 1 -6.58 -24.33 -0.63
C MET A 1 -6.43 -25.52 0.31
N GLU A 2 -6.82 -25.40 1.59
CA GLU A 2 -6.74 -26.47 2.59
C GLU A 2 -7.32 -27.82 2.13
N LYS A 3 -8.54 -27.81 1.56
CA LYS A 3 -9.15 -29.01 0.97
C LYS A 3 -8.21 -29.75 0.01
N LYS A 4 -7.50 -29.02 -0.85
CA LYS A 4 -6.60 -29.60 -1.84
C LYS A 4 -5.34 -30.20 -1.20
N ILE A 5 -4.85 -29.61 -0.12
CA ILE A 5 -3.70 -30.13 0.63
C ILE A 5 -4.07 -31.46 1.28
N ILE A 6 -5.23 -31.52 1.93
CA ILE A 6 -5.73 -32.73 2.59
C ILE A 6 -6.02 -33.83 1.56
N GLU A 7 -6.65 -33.50 0.42
CA GLU A 7 -6.88 -34.44 -0.70
C GLU A 7 -5.59 -35.10 -1.19
N LEU A 8 -4.45 -34.40 -1.12
CA LEU A 8 -3.14 -34.91 -1.53
C LEU A 8 -2.37 -35.59 -0.38
N GLY A 9 -3.00 -35.79 0.78
CA GLY A 9 -2.40 -36.42 1.95
C GLY A 9 -1.52 -35.50 2.81
N GLY A 10 -1.57 -34.18 2.57
CA GLY A 10 -0.88 -33.21 3.41
C GLY A 10 -1.51 -33.09 4.80
N GLN A 11 -0.67 -32.89 5.81
CA GLN A 11 -1.08 -32.66 7.19
C GLN A 11 -0.97 -31.18 7.54
N ILE A 12 -1.94 -30.66 8.29
CA ILE A 12 -1.99 -29.25 8.68
C ILE A 12 -2.21 -29.19 10.20
N ALA A 13 -1.32 -28.48 10.89
CA ALA A 13 -1.48 -28.12 12.30
C ALA A 13 -1.68 -26.61 12.38
N THR A 14 -2.84 -26.18 12.86
CA THR A 14 -3.17 -24.76 13.10
C THR A 14 -3.07 -24.44 14.58
N GLN A 15 -2.97 -23.15 14.92
CA GLN A 15 -2.72 -22.68 16.29
C GLN A 15 -1.46 -23.28 16.93
N THR A 16 -0.48 -23.62 16.10
CA THR A 16 0.82 -24.17 16.52
C THR A 16 1.90 -23.16 16.18
N GLU A 17 2.21 -22.28 17.11
CA GLU A 17 3.34 -21.35 16.94
C GLU A 17 4.66 -22.10 17.12
N ILE A 18 5.52 -22.05 16.10
CA ILE A 18 6.88 -22.56 16.19
C ILE A 18 7.76 -21.49 16.81
N VAL A 19 8.44 -21.85 17.90
CA VAL A 19 9.29 -20.93 18.69
C VAL A 19 10.78 -21.25 18.55
N SER A 20 11.13 -22.41 17.99
CA SER A 20 12.52 -22.80 17.79
C SER A 20 12.64 -23.73 16.58
N VAL A 21 13.69 -23.50 15.80
CA VAL A 21 14.14 -24.38 14.71
C VAL A 21 15.64 -24.59 14.86
N LYS A 22 16.07 -25.86 14.88
CA LYS A 22 17.48 -26.25 14.88
C LYS A 22 17.72 -27.33 13.84
N LYS A 23 18.97 -27.49 13.45
CA LYS A 23 19.43 -28.68 12.73
C LYS A 23 20.36 -29.48 13.65
N ILE A 24 20.03 -30.74 13.89
CA ILE A 24 20.82 -31.68 14.68
C ILE A 24 21.20 -32.81 13.73
N ASP A 25 22.50 -33.00 13.53
CA ASP A 25 23.04 -33.85 12.46
C ASP A 25 22.41 -33.47 11.10
N ASP A 26 21.71 -34.40 10.46
CA ASP A 26 21.05 -34.18 9.15
C ASP A 26 19.55 -33.89 9.24
N GLN A 27 18.98 -33.74 10.43
CA GLN A 27 17.55 -33.55 10.63
C GLN A 27 17.20 -32.18 11.22
N PHE A 28 16.14 -31.56 10.71
CA PHE A 28 15.55 -30.36 11.31
C PHE A 28 14.66 -30.76 12.48
N VAL A 29 14.80 -30.02 13.58
CA VAL A 29 13.98 -30.17 14.78
C VAL A 29 13.27 -28.85 15.04
N LEU A 30 11.93 -28.87 14.99
CA LEU A 30 11.08 -27.72 15.25
C LEU A 30 10.37 -27.92 16.58
N LYS A 31 10.22 -26.85 17.36
CA LYS A 31 9.48 -26.87 18.63
C LYS A 31 8.39 -25.82 18.63
N SER A 32 7.19 -26.22 19.06
CA SER A 32 6.15 -25.32 19.56
C SER A 32 6.22 -25.24 21.09
N ALA A 33 5.21 -24.62 21.71
CA ALA A 33 5.08 -24.60 23.17
C ALA A 33 4.95 -26.01 23.79
N ASP A 34 4.32 -26.94 23.09
CA ASP A 34 3.87 -28.24 23.60
C ASP A 34 4.27 -29.44 22.74
N GLN A 35 4.79 -29.21 21.54
CA GLN A 35 5.09 -30.25 20.56
C GLN A 35 6.50 -30.10 19.98
N THR A 36 7.05 -31.21 19.52
CA THR A 36 8.30 -31.27 18.77
C THR A 36 8.06 -32.03 17.46
N PHE A 37 8.55 -31.47 16.36
CA PHE A 37 8.45 -32.03 15.03
C PHE A 37 9.86 -32.25 14.46
N THR A 38 9.99 -33.25 13.60
CA THR A 38 11.24 -33.55 12.90
C THR A 38 11.00 -33.72 11.41
N CYS A 39 11.95 -33.28 10.58
CA CYS A 39 11.91 -33.50 9.13
C CYS A 39 13.30 -33.41 8.50
N ASP A 40 13.48 -34.03 7.33
CA ASP A 40 14.73 -33.97 6.57
C ASP A 40 14.82 -32.67 5.73
N LYS A 41 13.67 -32.11 5.36
CA LYS A 41 13.55 -30.89 4.56
C LYS A 41 12.58 -29.93 5.22
N LEU A 42 13.00 -28.66 5.33
CA LEU A 42 12.21 -27.57 5.89
C LEU A 42 12.03 -26.46 4.86
N ILE A 43 10.78 -26.01 4.69
CA ILE A 43 10.43 -24.83 3.89
C ILE A 43 9.94 -23.74 4.84
N VAL A 44 10.53 -22.55 4.76
CA VAL A 44 10.17 -21.41 5.62
C VAL A 44 9.34 -20.41 4.82
N THR A 45 8.05 -20.32 5.14
CA THR A 45 7.07 -19.45 4.45
C THR A 45 6.27 -18.61 5.45
N THR A 46 6.94 -17.97 6.40
CA THR A 46 6.33 -17.23 7.52
C THR A 46 5.95 -15.78 7.20
N GLY A 47 6.00 -15.39 5.92
CA GLY A 47 5.75 -14.02 5.48
C GLY A 47 6.87 -13.04 5.84
N GLY A 48 6.57 -11.75 5.74
CA GLY A 48 7.49 -10.66 6.10
C GLY A 48 7.19 -10.10 7.50
N LYS A 49 7.19 -8.77 7.61
CA LYS A 49 6.85 -8.03 8.84
C LYS A 49 5.64 -7.08 8.70
N SER A 50 5.05 -6.98 7.51
CA SER A 50 3.83 -6.22 7.29
C SER A 50 2.66 -6.86 8.03
N TYR A 51 1.77 -6.05 8.61
CA TYR A 51 0.55 -6.50 9.30
C TYR A 51 0.81 -7.63 10.33
N PRO A 52 1.61 -7.42 11.38
CA PRO A 52 2.00 -8.49 12.31
C PRO A 52 0.82 -9.17 13.02
N SER A 53 -0.32 -8.49 13.16
CA SER A 53 -1.56 -9.06 13.70
C SER A 53 -2.12 -10.23 12.87
N THR A 54 -1.71 -10.39 11.61
CA THR A 54 -2.09 -11.55 10.77
C THR A 54 -1.13 -12.74 10.93
N GLY A 55 -0.09 -12.62 11.78
CA GLY A 55 0.88 -13.68 12.07
C GLY A 55 2.26 -13.51 11.42
N SER A 56 2.44 -12.53 10.53
CA SER A 56 3.72 -12.18 9.90
C SER A 56 4.61 -11.36 10.85
N THR A 57 5.17 -12.02 11.85
CA THR A 57 5.97 -11.39 12.92
C THR A 57 7.47 -11.33 12.61
N GLY A 58 7.91 -11.97 11.52
CA GLY A 58 9.31 -12.00 11.08
C GLY A 58 10.14 -13.18 11.60
N PHE A 59 9.53 -14.21 12.18
CA PHE A 59 10.23 -15.41 12.65
C PHE A 59 11.09 -16.09 11.57
N GLY A 60 10.68 -16.04 10.30
CA GLY A 60 11.49 -16.60 9.20
C GLY A 60 12.85 -15.91 9.05
N HIS A 61 12.92 -14.60 9.32
CA HIS A 61 14.18 -13.87 9.30
C HIS A 61 15.10 -14.30 10.46
N GLU A 62 14.53 -14.68 11.60
CA GLU A 62 15.30 -15.22 12.73
C GLU A 62 15.86 -16.60 12.41
N ILE A 63 15.06 -17.48 11.79
CA ILE A 63 15.52 -18.78 11.30
C ILE A 63 16.68 -18.59 10.31
N ALA A 64 16.51 -17.70 9.33
CA ALA A 64 17.55 -17.43 8.33
C ALA A 64 18.85 -16.89 8.98
N ARG A 65 18.75 -15.95 9.93
CA ARG A 65 19.90 -15.48 10.72
C ARG A 65 20.56 -16.61 11.53
N HIS A 66 19.78 -17.48 12.15
CA HIS A 66 20.29 -18.62 12.91
C HIS A 66 21.15 -19.55 12.03
N PHE A 67 20.72 -19.76 10.78
CA PHE A 67 21.47 -20.51 9.78
C PHE A 67 22.49 -19.66 8.99
N LYS A 68 22.86 -18.49 9.52
CA LYS A 68 23.91 -17.61 8.98
C LYS A 68 23.64 -17.04 7.58
N HIS A 69 22.37 -16.97 7.17
CA HIS A 69 21.99 -16.23 5.97
C HIS A 69 21.93 -14.72 6.24
N THR A 70 22.25 -13.94 5.21
CA THR A 70 22.10 -12.48 5.23
C THR A 70 20.64 -12.08 5.06
N ILE A 71 20.18 -11.12 5.86
CA ILE A 71 18.89 -10.45 5.70
C ILE A 71 19.19 -9.03 5.25
N THR A 72 18.57 -8.59 4.15
CA THR A 72 18.65 -7.19 3.71
C THR A 72 17.97 -6.27 4.72
N GLU A 73 18.21 -4.97 4.62
CA GLU A 73 17.42 -4.01 5.37
C GLU A 73 15.93 -4.19 5.05
N LEU A 74 15.09 -4.16 6.09
CA LEU A 74 13.65 -4.31 5.96
C LEU A 74 13.03 -2.93 6.04
N GLU A 75 12.41 -2.51 4.95
CA GLU A 75 11.70 -1.25 4.86
C GLU A 75 10.23 -1.46 4.53
N ALA A 76 9.40 -0.46 4.85
CA ALA A 76 8.00 -0.47 4.47
C ALA A 76 7.88 -0.17 2.98
N ALA A 77 6.98 -0.87 2.29
CA ALA A 77 6.61 -0.62 0.91
C ALA A 77 5.09 -0.59 0.80
N GLU A 78 4.56 0.07 -0.23
CA GLU A 78 3.12 0.20 -0.46
C GLU A 78 2.38 0.72 0.79
N SER A 79 2.96 1.75 1.42
CA SER A 79 2.41 2.36 2.64
C SER A 79 1.56 3.58 2.30
N PRO A 80 0.41 3.77 2.98
CA PRO A 80 -0.33 5.03 2.87
C PRO A 80 0.54 6.22 3.26
N LEU A 81 0.34 7.36 2.58
CA LEU A 81 1.06 8.59 2.86
C LEU A 81 0.32 9.40 3.92
N LEU A 82 1.02 9.82 4.96
CA LEU A 82 0.54 10.83 5.90
C LEU A 82 0.79 12.22 5.29
N THR A 83 -0.22 13.07 5.29
CA THR A 83 -0.08 14.44 4.75
C THR A 83 -0.67 15.47 5.71
N ASP A 84 -0.11 16.68 5.67
CA ASP A 84 -0.68 17.85 6.36
C ASP A 84 -1.61 18.58 5.38
N PHE A 85 -2.87 18.14 5.34
CA PHE A 85 -3.89 18.63 4.42
C PHE A 85 -5.26 18.65 5.13
N PRO A 86 -6.21 19.51 4.74
CA PRO A 86 -7.58 19.50 5.28
C PRO A 86 -8.39 18.25 4.88
N HIS A 87 -8.06 17.09 5.49
CA HIS A 87 -8.59 15.77 5.16
C HIS A 87 -10.10 15.67 5.19
N LYS A 88 -10.75 16.34 6.16
CA LYS A 88 -12.21 16.25 6.34
C LYS A 88 -13.01 16.65 5.09
N ALA A 89 -12.44 17.51 4.25
CA ALA A 89 -13.10 17.98 3.04
C ALA A 89 -13.04 16.96 1.89
N LEU A 90 -12.01 16.11 1.85
CA LEU A 90 -11.76 15.18 0.74
C LEU A 90 -11.84 13.69 1.14
N GLN A 91 -11.80 13.35 2.42
CA GLN A 91 -11.77 11.96 2.87
C GLN A 91 -12.88 11.11 2.25
N GLY A 92 -12.52 9.91 1.78
CA GLY A 92 -13.42 8.97 1.12
C GLY A 92 -13.62 9.22 -0.38
N ILE A 93 -13.06 10.29 -0.95
CA ILE A 93 -13.05 10.51 -2.40
C ILE A 93 -11.95 9.66 -3.03
N SER A 94 -12.35 8.88 -4.04
CA SER A 94 -11.42 8.27 -4.99
C SER A 94 -11.36 9.12 -6.26
N LEU A 95 -10.16 9.25 -6.83
CA LEU A 95 -9.92 9.78 -8.15
C LEU A 95 -9.28 8.69 -9.00
N ASP A 96 -9.71 8.57 -10.24
CA ASP A 96 -9.20 7.57 -11.18
C ASP A 96 -8.10 8.19 -12.04
N ASP A 97 -7.04 7.43 -12.31
CA ASP A 97 -5.96 7.80 -13.24
C ASP A 97 -5.36 9.21 -13.05
N VAL A 98 -5.15 9.64 -11.81
CA VAL A 98 -4.49 10.92 -11.48
C VAL A 98 -2.97 10.78 -11.41
N THR A 99 -2.25 11.88 -11.58
CA THR A 99 -0.77 11.85 -11.57
C THR A 99 -0.20 12.47 -10.30
N LEU A 100 0.52 11.68 -9.52
CA LEU A 100 1.26 12.11 -8.34
C LEU A 100 2.75 12.21 -8.68
N SER A 101 3.38 13.34 -8.35
CA SER A 101 4.77 13.63 -8.73
C SER A 101 5.62 14.10 -7.56
N TYR A 102 6.87 13.61 -7.51
CA TYR A 102 7.92 14.04 -6.58
C TYR A 102 9.30 13.91 -7.24
N GLY A 103 9.99 15.05 -7.45
CA GLY A 103 11.28 15.06 -8.13
C GLY A 103 11.20 14.44 -9.53
N LYS A 104 11.95 13.36 -9.76
CA LYS A 104 11.91 12.59 -11.01
C LYS A 104 10.84 11.49 -11.06
N HIS A 105 10.13 11.26 -9.95
CA HIS A 105 9.16 10.19 -9.82
C HIS A 105 7.77 10.71 -10.19
N VAL A 106 7.15 10.08 -11.19
CA VAL A 106 5.82 10.44 -11.71
C VAL A 106 5.01 9.16 -11.79
N ILE A 107 3.85 9.13 -11.14
CA ILE A 107 3.00 7.94 -11.04
C ILE A 107 1.57 8.32 -11.39
N THR A 108 1.04 7.72 -12.45
CA THR A 108 -0.36 7.86 -12.85
C THR A 108 -1.14 6.61 -12.44
N HIS A 109 -2.11 6.77 -11.54
CA HIS A 109 -3.03 5.72 -11.10
C HIS A 109 -4.14 6.32 -10.22
N ASP A 110 -5.12 5.50 -9.86
CA ASP A 110 -6.11 5.82 -8.83
C ASP A 110 -5.49 6.27 -7.49
N LEU A 111 -6.15 7.24 -6.88
CA LEU A 111 -5.81 7.85 -5.61
C LEU A 111 -7.04 7.88 -4.70
N LEU A 112 -6.84 7.58 -3.41
CA LEU A 112 -7.86 7.69 -2.38
C LEU A 112 -7.44 8.71 -1.33
N PHE A 113 -8.28 9.70 -1.07
CA PHE A 113 -8.13 10.57 0.10
C PHE A 113 -8.63 9.85 1.35
N THR A 114 -7.81 9.77 2.39
CA THR A 114 -8.16 9.19 3.68
C THR A 114 -8.32 10.28 4.75
N HIS A 115 -8.68 9.89 5.97
CA HIS A 115 -8.79 10.80 7.10
C HIS A 115 -7.43 11.29 7.65
N PHE A 116 -6.32 10.70 7.19
CA PHE A 116 -4.96 11.02 7.64
C PHE A 116 -4.01 11.42 6.50
N GLY A 117 -4.44 11.30 5.24
CA GLY A 117 -3.60 11.60 4.08
C GLY A 117 -4.08 10.89 2.81
N LEU A 118 -3.16 10.20 2.14
CA LEU A 118 -3.40 9.60 0.83
C LEU A 118 -3.18 8.08 0.85
N SER A 119 -4.01 7.36 0.11
CA SER A 119 -3.92 5.93 -0.17
C SER A 119 -4.28 5.69 -1.64
N GLY A 120 -4.54 4.45 -2.01
CA GLY A 120 -4.74 4.03 -3.40
C GLY A 120 -3.40 3.86 -4.13
N PRO A 121 -3.40 3.13 -5.25
CA PRO A 121 -2.16 2.68 -5.89
C PRO A 121 -1.17 3.81 -6.23
N ALA A 122 -1.63 5.02 -6.57
CA ALA A 122 -0.73 6.16 -6.81
C ALA A 122 0.08 6.53 -5.56
N ALA A 123 -0.58 6.65 -4.41
CA ALA A 123 0.09 6.98 -3.14
C ALA A 123 0.94 5.81 -2.62
N LEU A 124 0.43 4.58 -2.70
CA LEU A 124 1.16 3.41 -2.21
C LEU A 124 2.47 3.20 -2.98
N ARG A 125 2.46 3.35 -4.31
CA ARG A 125 3.70 3.28 -5.11
C ARG A 125 4.64 4.44 -4.80
N MET A 126 4.10 5.66 -4.65
CA MET A 126 4.89 6.85 -4.32
C MET A 126 5.58 6.73 -2.95
N SER A 127 5.02 5.97 -2.01
CA SER A 127 5.58 5.76 -0.67
C SER A 127 7.00 5.19 -0.66
N SER A 128 7.42 4.52 -1.74
CA SER A 128 8.79 4.02 -1.88
C SER A 128 9.83 5.14 -2.05
N PHE A 129 9.40 6.38 -2.33
CA PHE A 129 10.28 7.50 -2.66
C PHE A 129 10.22 8.66 -1.66
N VAL A 130 9.33 8.60 -0.66
CA VAL A 130 9.10 9.69 0.29
C VAL A 130 9.15 9.16 1.73
N LYS A 131 9.69 9.94 2.66
CA LYS A 131 9.88 9.53 4.07
C LYS A 131 9.36 10.54 5.09
N GLY A 132 8.85 11.69 4.64
CA GLY A 132 8.28 12.76 5.45
C GLY A 132 9.01 14.09 5.23
N GLY A 133 8.24 15.17 5.07
CA GLY A 133 8.75 16.53 4.84
C GLY A 133 8.81 16.95 3.36
N GLU A 134 8.59 16.01 2.44
CA GLU A 134 8.50 16.30 1.01
C GLU A 134 7.16 16.96 0.64
N ILE A 135 7.18 17.77 -0.43
CA ILE A 135 5.97 18.34 -1.04
C ILE A 135 5.73 17.61 -2.36
N LEU A 136 4.58 16.96 -2.47
CA LEU A 136 4.16 16.23 -3.67
C LEU A 136 3.22 17.11 -4.50
N SER A 137 3.26 16.95 -5.82
CA SER A 137 2.30 17.58 -6.74
C SER A 137 1.28 16.56 -7.21
N LEU A 138 0.01 16.94 -7.19
CA LEU A 138 -1.10 16.13 -7.67
C LEU A 138 -1.75 16.82 -8.87
N ASP A 139 -1.65 16.19 -10.03
CA ASP A 139 -2.44 16.54 -11.21
C ASP A 139 -3.68 15.65 -11.25
N VAL A 140 -4.84 16.29 -11.08
CA VAL A 140 -6.15 15.63 -11.00
C VAL A 140 -6.79 15.42 -12.38
N LEU A 141 -6.24 16.01 -13.44
CA LEU A 141 -6.74 15.91 -14.81
C LEU A 141 -5.59 15.74 -15.82
N PRO A 142 -4.72 14.71 -15.67
CA PRO A 142 -3.54 14.55 -16.51
C PRO A 142 -3.84 14.31 -18.00
N GLN A 143 -5.08 13.98 -18.34
CA GLN A 143 -5.56 13.81 -19.70
C GLN A 143 -5.89 15.12 -20.42
N LEU A 144 -5.94 16.25 -19.71
CA LEU A 144 -6.22 17.56 -20.29
C LEU A 144 -4.96 18.42 -20.21
N SER A 145 -4.58 19.01 -21.35
CA SER A 145 -3.57 20.06 -21.32
C SER A 145 -4.13 21.36 -20.73
N GLU A 146 -3.26 22.27 -20.32
CA GLU A 146 -3.67 23.62 -19.92
C GLU A 146 -4.50 24.32 -21.00
N GLY A 147 -4.14 24.13 -22.28
CA GLY A 147 -4.88 24.69 -23.41
C GLY A 147 -6.30 24.12 -23.53
N ASP A 148 -6.46 22.82 -23.33
CA ASP A 148 -7.79 22.17 -23.35
C ASP A 148 -8.67 22.68 -22.21
N LEU A 149 -8.08 22.85 -21.02
CA LEU A 149 -8.77 23.43 -19.86
C LEU A 149 -9.21 24.87 -20.12
N VAL A 150 -8.32 25.72 -20.67
CA VAL A 150 -8.65 27.11 -21.00
C VAL A 150 -9.78 27.17 -22.03
N ASN A 151 -9.67 26.44 -23.14
CA ASN A 151 -10.69 26.39 -24.18
C ASN A 151 -12.05 25.94 -23.60
N PHE A 152 -12.05 24.90 -22.78
CA PHE A 152 -13.27 24.41 -22.13
C PHE A 152 -13.91 25.48 -21.23
N LEU A 153 -13.10 26.24 -20.48
CA LEU A 153 -13.59 27.31 -19.62
C LEU A 153 -14.16 28.48 -20.43
N GLU A 154 -13.54 28.85 -21.55
CA GLU A 154 -14.04 29.89 -22.46
C GLU A 154 -15.39 29.51 -23.08
N GLU A 155 -15.54 28.27 -23.54
CA GLU A 155 -16.78 27.73 -24.09
C GLU A 155 -17.91 27.67 -23.05
N ASN A 156 -17.57 27.50 -21.78
CA ASN A 156 -18.52 27.37 -20.67
C ASN A 156 -18.57 28.61 -19.76
N ARG A 157 -18.13 29.78 -20.23
CA ARG A 157 -18.02 31.02 -19.43
C ARG A 157 -19.33 31.48 -18.76
N GLU A 158 -20.47 31.14 -19.35
CA GLU A 158 -21.80 31.51 -18.84
C GLU A 158 -22.24 30.60 -17.67
N LYS A 159 -21.54 29.48 -17.44
CA LYS A 159 -21.75 28.58 -16.30
C LYS A 159 -20.80 28.97 -15.18
N SER A 160 -21.23 28.77 -13.93
CA SER A 160 -20.31 28.92 -12.79
C SER A 160 -19.17 27.91 -12.91
N LEU A 161 -17.93 28.35 -12.63
CA LEU A 161 -16.71 27.53 -12.70
C LEU A 161 -16.84 26.17 -12.00
N LYS A 162 -17.47 26.16 -10.82
CA LYS A 162 -17.81 24.94 -10.08
C LYS A 162 -18.56 23.92 -10.93
N ASN A 163 -19.67 24.33 -11.56
CA ASN A 163 -20.51 23.43 -12.35
C ASN A 163 -19.76 22.93 -13.61
N SER A 164 -18.88 23.76 -14.17
CA SER A 164 -18.04 23.37 -15.31
C SER A 164 -17.01 22.29 -14.90
N LEU A 165 -16.40 22.39 -13.72
CA LEU A 165 -15.44 21.41 -13.22
C LEU A 165 -16.08 20.11 -12.69
N GLU A 166 -17.32 20.16 -12.19
CA GLU A 166 -18.08 18.95 -11.76
C GLU A 166 -18.27 17.93 -12.92
N ILE A 167 -18.01 18.30 -14.18
CA ILE A 167 -18.04 17.40 -15.34
C ILE A 167 -16.81 16.48 -15.39
N PHE A 168 -15.66 16.97 -14.95
CA PHE A 168 -14.38 16.26 -15.07
C PHE A 168 -13.94 15.61 -13.77
N VAL A 169 -14.29 16.21 -12.64
CA VAL A 169 -13.88 15.72 -11.33
C VAL A 169 -15.08 15.42 -10.44
N ALA A 170 -14.86 14.54 -9.45
CA ALA A 170 -15.84 14.27 -8.41
C ALA A 170 -16.39 15.60 -7.84
N ARG A 171 -17.70 15.63 -7.59
CA ARG A 171 -18.44 16.85 -7.20
C ARG A 171 -17.80 17.64 -6.07
N THR A 172 -17.29 16.92 -5.08
CA THR A 172 -16.66 17.49 -3.88
C THR A 172 -15.31 18.12 -4.21
N LEU A 173 -14.55 17.56 -5.15
CA LEU A 173 -13.28 18.12 -5.61
C LEU A 173 -13.51 19.42 -6.39
N GLY A 174 -14.50 19.48 -7.28
CA GLY A 174 -14.87 20.72 -7.99
C GLY A 174 -15.26 21.87 -7.06
N ARG A 175 -15.83 21.58 -5.89
CA ARG A 175 -16.13 22.59 -4.84
C ARG A 175 -14.89 23.11 -4.12
N ILE A 176 -13.87 22.27 -3.96
CA ILE A 176 -12.65 22.61 -3.22
C ILE A 176 -11.67 23.36 -4.11
N LEU A 177 -11.58 22.98 -5.40
CA LEU A 177 -10.76 23.68 -6.39
C LEU A 177 -11.31 25.09 -6.69
N CYS A 178 -12.58 25.35 -6.40
CA CYS A 178 -13.20 26.65 -6.52
C CYS A 178 -13.75 27.12 -5.17
N PRO A 179 -12.88 27.52 -4.22
CA PRO A 179 -13.36 28.18 -3.02
C PRO A 179 -14.17 29.40 -3.45
N ARG A 180 -15.33 29.62 -2.83
CA ARG A 180 -16.26 30.70 -3.17
C ARG A 180 -15.47 32.00 -3.40
N ILE A 181 -15.41 32.45 -4.65
CA ILE A 181 -15.00 33.81 -4.97
C ILE A 181 -16.14 34.68 -4.43
N SER A 182 -15.97 35.19 -3.21
CA SER A 182 -16.85 36.19 -2.60
C SER A 182 -16.52 37.56 -3.13
#